data_AF-A0AAN7FN04-F1
#
_entry.id   AF-A0AAN7FN04-F1
#
_cell.length_a   1.000
_cell.length_b   1.000
_cell.length_c   1.000
_cell.angle_alpha   90.00
_cell.angle_beta   90.00
_cell.angle_gamma   90.00
#
_symmetry.space_group_name_H-M   'P 1'
#
loop_
_entity.id
_entity.type
_entity.pdbx_description
1 polymer ?
#
loop_
_entity_poly.entity_id
_entity_poly.type
_entity_poly.pdbx_seq_one_letter_code
_entity_poly.pdbx_strand_id
1 'polypeptide(L)'
;MNSILFKLRNLGHFSSLLYPPASVVDAANSAARKAASFISSGKNERNIVGGGSHVDTSIRAGANMRHLIVEACVARNLVDTSAYFWPGYVSSLPVEISPWSMFMEGAPLNASLINSLIKTPASSLAEIEKLYHIALNGSEEEKSAAANILCGASVSRG
;
A
#
# COMPACT_ATOMS: atom_id res chain seq x y z
N MET A 1 32.63 -9.76 8.28
CA MET A 1 31.43 -8.91 8.06
C MET A 1 30.75 -9.39 6.78
N ASN A 2 29.53 -9.95 6.85
CA ASN A 2 28.88 -10.57 5.70
C ASN A 2 28.53 -9.52 4.63
N SER A 3 29.26 -9.52 3.50
CA SER A 3 29.12 -8.54 2.40
C SER A 3 27.68 -8.45 1.88
N ILE A 4 26.95 -9.56 1.86
CA ILE A 4 25.57 -9.62 1.39
C ILE A 4 24.60 -8.87 2.31
N LEU A 5 24.77 -8.99 3.62
CA LEU A 5 23.90 -8.36 4.62
C LEU A 5 24.00 -6.83 4.54
N PHE A 6 25.22 -6.32 4.39
CA PHE A 6 25.47 -4.89 4.22
C PHE A 6 24.85 -4.34 2.92
N LYS A 7 25.01 -5.07 1.80
CA LYS A 7 24.43 -4.68 0.50
C LYS A 7 22.89 -4.63 0.55
N LEU A 8 22.25 -5.62 1.15
CA LEU A 8 20.79 -5.70 1.27
C LEU A 8 20.22 -4.63 2.21
N ARG A 9 20.95 -4.28 3.27
CA ARG A 9 20.57 -3.16 4.14
C ARG A 9 20.65 -1.83 3.39
N ASN A 10 21.74 -1.61 2.65
CA ASN A 10 21.92 -0.38 1.88
C ASN A 10 20.90 -0.22 0.75
N LEU A 11 20.36 -1.32 0.22
CA LEU A 11 19.29 -1.31 -0.78
C LEU A 11 18.06 -0.51 -0.28
N GLY A 12 17.82 -0.44 1.03
CA GLY A 12 16.74 0.35 1.61
C GLY A 12 16.82 1.85 1.32
N HIS A 13 18.03 2.40 1.10
CA HIS A 13 18.23 3.80 0.74
C HIS A 13 17.79 4.12 -0.71
N PHE A 14 17.59 3.09 -1.53
CA PHE A 14 17.21 3.22 -2.93
C PHE A 14 15.77 2.74 -3.16
N SER A 15 14.89 2.86 -2.15
CA SER A 15 13.52 2.35 -2.19
C SER A 15 12.69 2.86 -3.38
N SER A 16 12.93 4.09 -3.84
CA SER A 16 12.30 4.65 -5.04
C SER A 16 12.65 3.93 -6.34
N LEU A 17 13.82 3.27 -6.40
CA LEU A 17 14.29 2.50 -7.54
C LEU A 17 13.85 1.03 -7.48
N LEU A 18 13.24 0.62 -6.38
CA LEU A 18 12.85 -0.77 -6.13
C LEU A 18 11.37 -1.01 -6.43
N TYR A 19 10.74 -0.19 -7.28
CA TYR A 19 9.37 -0.45 -7.71
C TYR A 19 9.29 -1.80 -8.44
N PRO A 20 8.44 -2.74 -7.99
CA PRO A 20 8.37 -4.06 -8.60
C PRO A 20 7.71 -3.98 -9.99
N PRO A 21 8.32 -4.59 -11.03
CA PRO A 21 7.65 -4.82 -12.31
C PRO A 21 6.34 -5.59 -12.12
N ALA A 22 5.34 -5.36 -12.98
CA ALA A 22 4.01 -5.97 -12.88
C ALA A 22 4.04 -7.50 -12.71
N SER A 23 5.00 -8.18 -13.35
CA SER A 23 5.18 -9.64 -13.28
C SER A 23 5.59 -10.17 -11.89
N VAL A 24 6.08 -9.32 -11.00
CA VAL A 24 6.60 -9.71 -9.68
C VAL A 24 5.99 -8.92 -8.52
N VAL A 25 4.98 -8.08 -8.77
CA VAL A 25 4.27 -7.32 -7.74
C VAL A 25 3.68 -8.25 -6.69
N ASP A 26 3.00 -9.32 -7.11
CA ASP A 26 2.36 -10.27 -6.19
C ASP A 26 3.39 -11.01 -5.33
N ALA A 27 4.53 -11.37 -5.92
CA ALA A 27 5.64 -12.01 -5.21
C ALA A 27 6.26 -11.05 -4.17
N ALA A 28 6.46 -9.78 -4.53
CA ALA A 28 6.94 -8.75 -3.60
C ALA A 28 5.95 -8.53 -2.45
N ASN A 29 4.65 -8.45 -2.75
CA ASN A 29 3.58 -8.32 -1.76
C ASN A 29 3.54 -9.54 -0.81
N SER A 30 3.65 -10.75 -1.35
CA SER A 30 3.71 -11.99 -0.55
C SER A 30 4.92 -11.99 0.39
N ALA A 31 6.10 -11.61 -0.12
CA ALA A 31 7.32 -11.48 0.68
C ALA A 31 7.17 -10.46 1.81
N ALA A 32 6.58 -9.30 1.53
CA ALA A 32 6.31 -8.27 2.54
C ALA A 32 5.31 -8.76 3.61
N ARG A 33 4.25 -9.45 3.19
CA ARG A 33 3.25 -10.03 4.09
C ARG A 33 3.86 -11.09 5.00
N LYS A 34 4.72 -11.95 4.46
CA LYS A 34 5.47 -12.96 5.23
C LYS A 34 6.36 -12.30 6.28
N ALA A 35 7.15 -11.30 5.90
CA ALA A 35 7.97 -10.55 6.85
C ALA A 35 7.13 -9.87 7.95
N ALA A 36 6.01 -9.24 7.59
CA ALA A 36 5.09 -8.60 8.54
C ALA A 36 4.51 -9.63 9.53
N SER A 37 4.07 -10.79 9.04
CA SER A 37 3.55 -11.87 9.88
C SER A 37 4.59 -12.38 10.88
N PHE A 38 5.85 -12.48 10.46
CA PHE A 38 6.95 -12.91 11.32
C PHE A 38 7.20 -11.93 12.48
N ILE A 39 7.16 -10.63 12.18
CA ILE A 39 7.28 -9.56 13.19
C ILE A 39 6.10 -9.61 14.16
N SER A 40 4.87 -9.81 13.67
CA SER A 40 3.69 -9.90 14.54
C SER A 40 3.70 -11.15 15.42
N SER A 41 4.11 -12.30 14.89
CA SER A 41 4.22 -13.55 15.64
C SER A 41 5.26 -13.44 16.75
N GLY A 42 6.43 -12.85 16.48
CA GLY A 42 7.44 -12.56 17.50
C GLY A 42 7.01 -11.52 18.56
N LYS A 43 5.95 -10.74 18.28
CA LYS A 43 5.38 -9.78 19.23
C LYS A 43 4.28 -10.38 20.10
N ASN A 44 3.55 -11.40 19.61
CA ASN A 44 2.51 -12.11 20.34
C ASN A 44 3.05 -13.05 21.43
N GLU A 45 4.27 -13.60 21.30
CA GLU A 45 4.90 -14.36 22.39
C GLU A 45 5.21 -13.50 23.63
N ARG A 46 5.25 -12.17 23.49
CA ARG A 46 5.45 -11.23 24.61
C ARG A 46 4.16 -10.62 25.14
N ASN A 47 3.00 -10.92 24.56
CA ASN A 47 1.70 -10.41 25.00
C ASN A 47 0.66 -11.52 24.92
N ILE A 48 0.56 -12.35 25.96
CA ILE A 48 -0.69 -13.05 26.24
C ILE A 48 -1.71 -11.98 26.63
N VAL A 49 -2.57 -11.59 25.68
CA VAL A 49 -4.01 -11.31 25.86
C VAL A 49 -4.57 -10.77 24.56
N GLY A 50 -5.58 -11.48 24.04
CA GLY A 50 -6.77 -10.85 23.45
C GLY A 50 -6.84 -10.71 21.93
N GLY A 51 -7.77 -11.45 21.33
CA GLY A 51 -8.58 -10.95 20.22
C GLY A 51 -8.18 -11.45 18.84
N GLY A 52 -8.82 -12.55 18.41
CA GLY A 52 -8.84 -12.95 17.02
C GLY A 52 -9.41 -11.83 16.15
N SER A 53 -8.60 -11.34 15.23
CA SER A 53 -9.06 -10.60 14.07
C SER A 53 -8.45 -11.30 12.87
N HIS A 54 -9.26 -12.10 12.20
CA HIS A 54 -9.01 -12.53 10.83
C HIS A 54 -9.12 -11.29 9.95
N VAL A 55 -8.08 -10.46 10.02
CA VAL A 55 -7.92 -9.31 9.18
C VAL A 55 -7.32 -9.86 7.88
N ASP A 56 -8.22 -10.28 7.00
CA ASP A 56 -7.97 -10.32 5.57
C ASP A 56 -7.94 -8.87 5.08
N THR A 57 -7.08 -8.05 5.70
CA THR A 57 -6.75 -6.75 5.15
C THR A 57 -5.90 -7.09 3.96
N SER A 58 -6.44 -6.82 2.78
CA SER A 58 -5.66 -6.62 1.56
C SER A 58 -4.66 -5.50 1.87
N ILE A 59 -3.58 -5.84 2.57
CA ILE A 59 -2.40 -5.02 2.71
C ILE A 59 -1.86 -5.02 1.28
N ARG A 60 -2.30 -4.06 0.47
CA ARG A 60 -1.47 -3.55 -0.63
C ARG A 60 -0.27 -2.93 0.05
N ALA A 61 0.62 -3.80 0.51
CA ALA A 61 1.88 -3.41 1.10
C ALA A 61 2.53 -2.55 0.01
N GLY A 62 3.10 -1.42 0.38
CA GLY A 62 4.07 -0.72 -0.47
C GLY A 62 5.33 -1.57 -0.62
N ALA A 63 5.17 -2.84 -1.01
CA ALA A 63 6.20 -3.82 -1.11
C ALA A 63 7.00 -3.50 -2.36
N ASN A 64 8.26 -3.19 -2.12
CA ASN A 64 9.24 -2.99 -3.16
C ASN A 64 10.06 -4.28 -3.37
N MET A 65 10.87 -4.31 -4.44
CA MET A 65 11.76 -5.44 -4.75
C MET A 65 12.70 -5.81 -3.60
N ARG A 66 12.96 -4.92 -2.63
CA ARG A 66 13.75 -5.26 -1.44
C ARG A 66 13.14 -6.42 -0.66
N HIS A 67 11.82 -6.46 -0.52
CA HIS A 67 11.13 -7.54 0.18
C HIS A 67 11.34 -8.86 -0.54
N LEU A 68 11.19 -8.86 -1.87
CA LEU A 68 11.40 -10.04 -2.71
C LEU A 68 12.85 -10.54 -2.67
N ILE A 69 13.82 -9.63 -2.77
CA ILE A 69 15.26 -9.97 -2.76
C ILE A 69 15.65 -10.54 -1.39
N VAL A 70 15.25 -9.90 -0.30
CA VAL A 70 15.55 -10.39 1.06
C VAL A 70 14.90 -11.74 1.30
N GLU A 71 13.65 -11.92 0.87
CA GLU A 71 12.96 -13.21 0.96
C GLU A 71 13.68 -14.31 0.17
N ALA A 72 14.13 -14.02 -1.05
CA ALA A 72 14.90 -14.96 -1.85
C ALA A 72 16.24 -15.32 -1.19
N CYS A 73 16.89 -14.38 -0.52
CA CYS A 73 18.11 -14.62 0.24
C CYS A 73 17.86 -15.49 1.48
N VAL A 74 16.77 -15.25 2.21
CA VAL A 74 16.36 -16.07 3.36
C VAL A 74 16.02 -17.49 2.92
N ALA A 75 15.22 -17.64 1.85
CA ALA A 75 14.86 -18.96 1.29
C ALA A 75 16.05 -19.81 0.84
N ARG A 76 17.18 -19.15 0.52
CA ARG A 76 18.44 -19.80 0.13
C ARG A 76 19.45 -19.92 1.27
N ASN A 77 19.05 -19.62 2.52
CA ASN A 77 19.90 -19.61 3.71
C ASN A 77 21.14 -18.68 3.57
N LEU A 78 21.07 -17.64 2.75
CA LEU A 78 22.14 -16.65 2.58
C LEU A 78 22.08 -15.55 3.65
N VAL A 79 20.89 -15.33 4.22
CA VAL A 79 20.59 -14.35 5.26
C VAL A 79 19.59 -14.98 6.22
N ASP A 80 19.68 -14.65 7.50
CA ASP A 80 18.75 -15.12 8.52
C ASP A 80 17.47 -14.27 8.58
N THR A 81 16.40 -14.82 9.18
CA THR A 81 15.10 -14.14 9.38
C THR A 81 15.19 -12.86 10.23
N SER A 82 16.29 -12.67 10.98
CA SER A 82 16.64 -11.39 11.62
C SER A 82 16.62 -10.18 10.67
N ALA A 83 16.80 -10.39 9.36
CA ALA A 83 16.66 -9.33 8.35
C ALA A 83 15.26 -8.69 8.30
N TYR A 84 14.21 -9.42 8.70
CA TYR A 84 12.86 -8.89 8.77
C TYR A 84 12.71 -7.77 9.81
N PHE A 85 13.58 -7.73 10.82
CA PHE A 85 13.54 -6.72 11.89
C PHE A 85 14.37 -5.47 11.58
N TRP A 86 14.92 -5.33 10.37
CA TRP A 86 15.65 -4.13 10.00
C TRP A 86 14.74 -2.89 10.07
N PRO A 87 15.22 -1.76 10.64
CA PRO A 87 14.43 -0.53 10.69
C PRO A 87 13.92 -0.13 9.31
N GLY A 88 12.61 0.13 9.20
CA GLY A 88 11.96 0.49 7.94
C GLY A 88 11.94 -0.62 6.87
N TYR A 89 12.22 -1.88 7.23
CA TYR A 89 12.11 -3.00 6.29
C TYR A 89 10.65 -3.37 6.01
N VAL A 90 9.86 -3.60 7.05
CA VAL A 90 8.41 -3.65 6.92
C VAL A 90 7.85 -2.33 7.42
N SER A 91 7.12 -1.60 6.58
CA SER A 91 6.31 -0.47 7.03
C SER A 91 5.21 -1.02 7.92
N SER A 92 5.33 -0.84 9.24
CA SER A 92 4.30 -1.23 10.21
C SER A 92 3.06 -0.34 10.17
N LEU A 93 2.99 0.58 9.21
CA LEU A 93 1.85 1.44 9.00
C LEU A 93 0.97 0.77 7.95
N PRO A 94 -0.34 0.59 8.21
CA PRO A 94 -1.26 0.30 7.11
C PRO A 94 -1.01 1.37 6.06
N VAL A 95 -0.78 0.95 4.81
CA VAL A 95 -0.78 1.88 3.70
C VAL A 95 -2.16 2.51 3.75
N GLU A 96 -2.24 3.76 4.20
CA GLU A 96 -3.43 4.59 4.11
C GLU A 96 -3.82 4.56 2.64
N ILE A 97 -4.83 3.74 2.31
CA ILE A 97 -5.30 3.60 0.95
C ILE A 97 -5.87 4.96 0.61
N SER A 98 -5.25 5.65 -0.35
CA SER A 98 -5.72 6.96 -0.80
C SER A 98 -7.23 6.88 -1.09
N PRO A 99 -8.03 7.88 -0.69
CA PRO A 99 -9.44 7.94 -1.05
C PRO A 99 -9.69 7.72 -2.54
N TRP A 100 -8.76 8.19 -3.38
CA TRP A 100 -8.78 7.97 -4.82
C TRP A 100 -8.52 6.53 -5.23
N SER A 101 -7.63 5.81 -4.54
CA SER A 101 -7.42 4.37 -4.77
C SER A 101 -8.66 3.56 -4.41
N MET A 102 -9.31 3.84 -3.27
CA MET A 102 -10.58 3.19 -2.91
C MET A 102 -11.66 3.43 -3.97
N PHE A 103 -11.77 4.67 -4.45
CA PHE A 103 -12.69 5.04 -5.52
C PHE A 103 -12.37 4.31 -6.85
N MET A 104 -11.09 4.22 -7.23
CA MET A 104 -10.66 3.52 -8.44
C MET A 104 -10.94 2.01 -8.38
N GLU A 105 -10.80 1.40 -7.20
CA GLU A 105 -11.14 -0.01 -6.94
C GLU A 105 -12.65 -0.29 -6.93
N GLY A 106 -13.50 0.75 -7.02
CA GLY A 106 -14.95 0.60 -7.19
C GLY A 106 -15.75 0.76 -5.90
N ALA A 107 -15.17 1.35 -4.85
CA ALA A 107 -15.92 1.69 -3.64
C ALA A 107 -17.07 2.66 -3.98
N PRO A 108 -18.27 2.47 -3.41
CA PRO A 108 -19.42 3.34 -3.66
C PRO A 108 -19.18 4.74 -3.09
N LEU A 109 -19.72 5.76 -3.78
CA LEU A 109 -19.64 7.16 -3.37
C LEU A 109 -20.56 7.44 -2.17
N ASN A 110 -20.11 7.03 -0.97
CA ASN A 110 -20.77 7.39 0.28
C ASN A 110 -20.28 8.75 0.80
N ALA A 111 -21.00 9.34 1.76
CA ALA A 111 -20.70 10.67 2.29
C ALA A 111 -19.27 10.80 2.87
N SER A 112 -18.72 9.73 3.45
CA SER A 112 -17.37 9.72 4.00
C SER A 112 -16.30 9.79 2.90
N LEU A 113 -16.47 8.98 1.85
CA LEU A 113 -15.57 8.93 0.71
C LEU A 113 -15.63 10.23 -0.09
N ILE A 114 -16.82 10.79 -0.32
CA ILE A 114 -17.01 12.08 -0.99
C ILE A 114 -16.25 13.19 -0.26
N ASN A 115 -16.42 13.31 1.06
CA ASN A 115 -15.71 14.32 1.86
C ASN A 115 -14.19 14.15 1.83
N SER A 116 -13.71 12.90 1.74
CA SER A 116 -12.28 12.60 1.68
C SER A 116 -11.69 12.92 0.31
N LEU A 117 -12.42 12.65 -0.78
CA LEU A 117 -12.05 12.97 -2.15
C LEU A 117 -12.04 14.49 -2.41
N ILE A 118 -12.98 15.24 -1.84
CA ILE A 118 -13.00 16.71 -1.94
C ILE A 118 -11.74 17.33 -1.33
N LYS A 119 -11.25 16.79 -0.21
CA LYS A 119 -10.10 17.33 0.53
C LYS A 119 -8.75 16.88 -0.02
N THR A 120 -8.72 15.87 -0.88
CA THR A 120 -7.49 15.24 -1.35
C THR A 120 -7.40 15.43 -2.86
N PRO A 121 -6.37 16.10 -3.40
CA PRO A 121 -6.23 16.26 -4.85
C PRO A 121 -5.96 14.91 -5.53
N ALA A 122 -6.50 14.73 -6.74
CA ALA A 122 -6.21 13.56 -7.57
C ALA A 122 -4.72 13.51 -7.96
N SER A 123 -4.17 12.31 -8.08
CA SER A 123 -2.76 12.06 -8.39
C SER A 123 -2.52 11.72 -9.86
N SER A 124 -3.58 11.35 -10.59
CA SER A 124 -3.50 10.91 -11.99
C SER A 124 -4.71 11.36 -12.81
N LEU A 125 -4.52 11.43 -14.13
CA LEU A 125 -5.60 11.75 -15.08
C LEU A 125 -6.70 10.68 -15.07
N ALA A 126 -6.32 9.41 -14.95
CA ALA A 126 -7.28 8.29 -14.93
C ALA A 126 -8.29 8.38 -13.78
N GLU A 127 -7.87 8.90 -12.62
CA GLU A 127 -8.75 9.15 -11.47
C GLU A 127 -9.82 10.21 -11.80
N ILE A 128 -9.43 11.27 -12.50
CA ILE A 128 -10.32 12.36 -12.91
C ILE A 128 -11.26 11.91 -14.03
N GLU A 129 -10.77 11.15 -15.01
CA GLU A 129 -11.56 10.64 -16.13
C GLU A 129 -12.69 9.71 -15.66
N LYS A 130 -12.40 8.81 -14.71
CA LYS A 130 -13.42 7.94 -14.12
C LYS A 130 -14.51 8.77 -13.42
N LEU A 131 -14.12 9.80 -12.67
CA LEU A 131 -15.05 10.68 -11.97
C LEU A 131 -15.88 11.53 -12.96
N TYR A 132 -15.27 12.02 -14.03
CA TYR A 132 -15.95 12.74 -15.11
C TYR A 132 -16.98 11.86 -15.82
N HIS A 133 -16.65 10.60 -16.07
CA HIS A 133 -17.59 9.64 -16.65
C HIS A 133 -18.83 9.44 -15.76
N ILE A 134 -18.65 9.36 -14.43
CA ILE A 134 -19.77 9.27 -13.48
C ILE A 134 -20.59 10.56 -13.49
N ALA A 135 -19.95 11.73 -13.57
CA ALA A 135 -20.63 13.02 -13.66
C ALA A 135 -21.53 13.15 -14.91
N LEU A 136 -21.21 12.43 -15.99
CA LEU A 136 -22.02 12.41 -17.21
C LEU A 136 -23.08 11.30 -17.22
N ASN A 137 -22.71 10.10 -16.78
CA ASN A 137 -23.47 8.87 -17.04
C ASN A 137 -24.04 8.18 -15.78
N GLY A 138 -23.76 8.68 -14.56
CA GLY A 138 -24.21 8.08 -13.29
C GLY A 138 -25.70 8.33 -12.98
N SER A 139 -26.15 7.88 -11.80
CA SER A 139 -27.46 8.30 -11.26
C SER A 139 -27.47 9.80 -10.92
N GLU A 140 -28.64 10.41 -10.72
CA GLU A 140 -28.70 11.86 -10.38
C GLU A 140 -27.93 12.20 -9.10
N GLU A 141 -27.94 11.30 -8.11
CA GLU A 141 -27.18 11.42 -6.88
C GLU A 141 -25.67 11.29 -7.12
N GLU A 142 -25.25 10.32 -7.93
CA GLU A 142 -23.85 10.10 -8.28
C GLU A 142 -23.28 11.23 -9.14
N LYS A 143 -24.07 11.76 -10.08
CA LYS A 143 -23.71 12.92 -10.90
C LYS A 143 -23.44 14.14 -10.03
N SER A 144 -24.34 14.44 -9.09
CA SER A 144 -24.20 15.54 -8.13
C SER A 144 -22.95 15.36 -7.25
N ALA A 145 -22.74 14.14 -6.73
CA ALA A 145 -21.55 13.82 -5.93
C ALA A 145 -20.25 13.97 -6.74
N ALA A 146 -20.20 13.45 -7.96
CA ALA A 146 -19.02 13.51 -8.83
C ALA A 146 -18.70 14.95 -9.24
N ALA A 147 -19.71 15.76 -9.58
CA ALA A 147 -19.54 17.18 -9.87
C ALA A 147 -19.02 17.96 -8.65
N ASN A 148 -19.52 17.66 -7.45
CA ASN A 148 -19.06 18.28 -6.21
C ASN A 148 -17.59 17.91 -5.90
N ILE A 149 -17.22 16.64 -6.08
CA ILE A 149 -15.82 16.21 -5.94
C ILE A 149 -14.94 16.89 -7.00
N LEU A 150 -15.36 16.95 -8.27
CA LEU A 150 -14.60 17.64 -9.32
C LEU A 150 -14.41 19.11 -8.95
N CYS A 151 -15.45 19.81 -8.48
CA CYS A 151 -15.34 21.22 -8.08
C CYS A 151 -14.43 21.42 -6.86
N GLY A 152 -14.46 20.50 -5.89
CA GLY A 152 -13.67 20.60 -4.66
C GLY A 152 -12.22 20.14 -4.78
N ALA A 153 -11.97 19.14 -5.63
CA ALA A 153 -10.65 18.56 -5.87
C ALA A 153 -9.90 19.20 -7.04
N SER A 154 -10.54 20.10 -7.80
CA SER A 154 -9.93 20.78 -8.94
C SER A 154 -8.89 21.83 -8.50
N VAL A 155 -7.63 21.45 -8.74
CA VAL A 155 -6.44 22.28 -9.01
C VAL A 155 -5.74 22.89 -7.79
N SER A 156 -4.76 22.14 -7.26
CA SER A 156 -3.59 22.71 -6.58
C SER A 156 -2.35 22.70 -7.51
N ARG A 157 -2.48 23.25 -8.73
CA ARG A 157 -1.36 23.78 -9.53
C ARG A 157 -1.85 24.93 -10.42
N GLY A 158 -1.73 26.15 -9.89
CA GLY A 158 -1.40 27.32 -10.71
C GLY A 158 0.11 27.47 -10.77
#